data_AF-H4F3L5-F1
#
_entry.id   AF-H4F3L5-F1
#
_cell.length_a   1.000
_cell.length_b   1.000
_cell.length_c   1.000
_cell.angle_alpha   90.00
_cell.angle_beta   90.00
_cell.angle_gamma   90.00
#
_symmetry.space_group_name_H-M   'P 1'
#
loop_
_entity.id
_entity.type
_entity.pdbx_description
1 polymer ?
#
loop_
_entity_poly.entity_id
_entity_poly.type
_entity_poly.pdbx_seq_one_letter_code
_entity_poly.pdbx_strand_id
1 'polypeptide(L)'
;MNASISDTTIGFRMTALEDDLIGVRGDEVKSCLLERLAKKTKDLRELMKTGLSPEVYDAAECAHAGIAAAYDVVCRLPANKKTNSEDLA
;
A
#
# COMPACT_ATOMS: atom_id res chain seq x y z
N MET A 1 19.62 26.72 30.95
CA MET A 1 19.70 26.77 29.47
C MET A 1 18.69 25.76 28.95
N ASN A 2 17.49 26.19 28.56
CA ASN A 2 16.47 25.30 28.00
C ASN A 2 16.62 25.30 26.48
N ALA A 3 17.21 24.23 25.94
CA ALA A 3 17.13 23.96 24.52
C ALA A 3 15.67 23.56 24.22
N SER A 4 14.89 24.51 23.70
CA SER A 4 13.59 24.22 23.10
C SER A 4 13.87 23.34 21.88
N ILE A 5 13.59 22.04 22.00
CA ILE A 5 13.55 21.14 20.86
C ILE A 5 12.32 21.58 20.06
N SER A 6 12.53 22.50 19.12
CA SER A 6 11.52 22.79 18.11
C SER A 6 11.29 21.49 17.35
N ASP A 7 10.15 20.86 17.64
CA ASP A 7 9.60 19.71 16.93
C ASP A 7 9.70 19.99 15.44
N THR A 8 10.77 19.49 14.82
CA THR A 8 10.96 19.62 13.38
C THR A 8 10.20 18.46 12.77
N THR A 9 8.88 18.50 12.89
CA THR A 9 8.02 17.64 12.08
C THR A 9 8.28 18.09 10.65
N ILE A 10 9.12 17.35 9.93
CA ILE A 10 9.21 17.49 8.49
C ILE A 10 7.82 17.12 7.99
N GLY A 11 7.00 18.13 7.73
CA GLY A 11 5.62 17.99 7.30
C GLY A 11 5.60 17.47 5.87
N PHE A 12 5.85 16.17 5.71
CA PHE A 12 5.53 15.51 4.46
C PHE A 12 4.03 15.65 4.24
N ARG A 13 3.66 16.26 3.12
CA ARG A 13 2.26 16.34 2.74
C ARG A 13 1.75 14.94 2.49
N MET A 14 0.53 14.68 2.94
CA MET A 14 -0.17 13.46 2.59
C MET A 14 -0.23 13.35 1.06
N THR A 15 0.02 12.15 0.58
CA THR A 15 -0.16 11.77 -0.81
C THR A 15 -1.64 11.60 -1.10
N ALA A 16 -2.02 11.68 -2.38
CA ALA A 16 -3.40 11.42 -2.80
C ALA A 16 -3.90 10.04 -2.34
N LEU A 17 -3.02 9.03 -2.29
CA LEU A 17 -3.36 7.71 -1.76
C LEU A 17 -3.68 7.76 -0.26
N GLU A 18 -2.86 8.48 0.52
CA GLU A 18 -3.11 8.63 1.95
C GLU A 18 -4.41 9.41 2.21
N ASP A 19 -4.71 10.43 1.39
CA ASP A 19 -5.99 11.16 1.43
C ASP A 19 -7.19 10.24 1.12
N ASP A 20 -7.07 9.40 0.09
CA ASP A 20 -8.13 8.43 -0.27
C ASP A 20 -8.35 7.39 0.84
N LEU A 21 -7.29 6.96 1.52
CA LEU A 21 -7.34 5.98 2.61
C LEU A 21 -7.98 6.53 3.89
N ILE A 22 -7.88 7.83 4.15
CA ILE A 22 -8.59 8.47 5.28
C ILE A 22 -10.03 8.88 4.92
N GLY A 23 -10.38 8.87 3.63
CA GLY A 23 -11.72 9.17 3.13
C GLY A 23 -12.79 8.16 3.56
N VAL A 24 -14.06 8.49 3.28
CA VAL A 24 -15.25 7.68 3.65
C VAL A 24 -15.20 6.24 3.14
N ARG A 25 -14.43 5.99 2.07
CA ARG A 25 -14.27 4.67 1.44
C ARG A 25 -12.87 4.07 1.68
N GLY A 26 -12.14 4.57 2.67
CA GLY A 26 -10.75 4.18 2.95
C GLY A 26 -10.54 2.67 3.05
N ASP A 27 -11.39 1.97 3.80
CA ASP A 27 -11.33 0.50 3.92
C ASP A 27 -11.56 -0.22 2.59
N GLU A 28 -12.48 0.28 1.76
CA GLU A 28 -12.77 -0.30 0.44
C GLU A 28 -11.60 -0.09 -0.52
N VAL A 29 -11.01 1.11 -0.51
CA VAL A 29 -9.82 1.45 -1.30
C VAL A 29 -8.65 0.57 -0.88
N LYS A 30 -8.40 0.44 0.44
CA LYS A 30 -7.34 -0.42 0.98
C LYS A 30 -7.54 -1.87 0.58
N SER A 31 -8.73 -2.42 0.78
CA SER A 31 -9.05 -3.82 0.46
C SER A 31 -8.87 -4.10 -1.03
N CYS A 32 -9.42 -3.23 -1.89
CA CYS A 32 -9.27 -3.35 -3.35
C CYS A 32 -7.80 -3.29 -3.79
N LEU A 33 -7.00 -2.39 -3.20
CA LEU A 33 -5.58 -2.26 -3.53
C LEU A 33 -4.79 -3.51 -3.12
N LEU A 34 -5.02 -4.03 -1.92
CA LEU A 34 -4.40 -5.26 -1.43
C LEU A 34 -4.76 -6.47 -2.29
N GLU A 35 -6.03 -6.63 -2.68
CA GLU A 35 -6.46 -7.70 -3.58
C GLU A 35 -5.77 -7.63 -4.94
N ARG A 36 -5.66 -6.43 -5.52
CA ARG A 36 -4.99 -6.24 -6.82
C ARG A 36 -3.50 -6.55 -6.75
N LEU A 37 -2.83 -6.13 -5.69
CA LEU A 37 -1.40 -6.42 -5.46
C LEU A 37 -1.17 -7.92 -5.22
N ALA A 38 -2.00 -8.56 -4.40
CA ALA A 38 -1.94 -10.01 -4.16
C ALA A 38 -2.17 -10.81 -5.45
N LYS A 39 -3.16 -10.42 -6.25
CA LYS A 39 -3.43 -11.05 -7.56
C LYS A 39 -2.25 -10.91 -8.51
N LYS A 40 -1.71 -9.70 -8.68
CA LYS A 40 -0.54 -9.48 -9.53
C LYS A 40 0.68 -10.28 -9.08
N THR A 41 0.89 -10.41 -7.77
CA THR A 41 1.97 -11.24 -7.21
C THR A 41 1.80 -12.71 -7.60
N LYS A 42 0.57 -13.23 -7.50
CA LYS A 42 0.23 -14.60 -7.89
C LYS A 42 0.47 -14.82 -9.39
N ASP A 43 -0.10 -13.95 -10.23
CA ASP A 43 0.01 -14.03 -11.69
C ASP A 43 1.48 -14.00 -12.14
N LEU A 44 2.29 -13.13 -11.53
CA LEU A 44 3.73 -13.02 -11.82
C LEU A 44 4.51 -14.26 -11.38
N ARG A 45 4.19 -14.83 -10.21
CA ARG A 45 4.81 -16.07 -9.73
C ARG A 45 4.45 -17.26 -10.62
N GLU A 46 3.24 -17.30 -11.16
CA GLU A 46 2.84 -18.32 -12.13
C GLU A 46 3.61 -18.17 -13.45
N LEU A 47 3.79 -16.94 -13.94
CA LEU A 47 4.62 -16.65 -15.12
C LEU A 47 6.08 -17.06 -14.92
N MET A 48 6.67 -16.80 -13.75
CA MET A 48 8.06 -17.19 -13.46
C MET A 48 8.29 -18.71 -13.49
N LYS A 49 7.23 -19.52 -13.37
CA LYS A 49 7.31 -21.00 -13.47
C LYS A 49 7.27 -21.52 -14.90
N THR A 50 6.97 -20.69 -15.91
CA THR A 50 6.80 -21.16 -17.30
C THR A 50 8.11 -21.26 -18.09
N GLY A 51 9.27 -21.12 -17.43
CA GLY A 51 10.58 -21.24 -18.08
C GLY A 51 10.97 -20.00 -18.89
N LEU A 52 11.01 -18.85 -18.21
CA LEU A 52 11.42 -17.56 -18.80
C LEU A 52 12.90 -17.57 -19.16
N SER A 53 13.28 -16.73 -20.14
CA SER A 53 14.70 -16.43 -20.37
C SER A 53 15.29 -15.70 -19.14
N PRO A 54 16.61 -15.76 -18.91
CA PRO A 54 17.24 -15.13 -17.75
C PRO A 54 16.89 -13.64 -17.57
N GLU A 55 16.99 -12.84 -18.64
CA GLU A 55 16.68 -11.41 -18.59
C GLU A 55 15.22 -11.12 -18.18
N VAL A 56 14.28 -11.94 -18.67
CA VAL A 56 12.86 -11.80 -18.36
C VAL A 56 12.57 -12.30 -16.94
N TYR A 57 13.30 -13.33 -16.48
CA TYR A 57 13.24 -13.80 -15.10
C TYR A 57 13.71 -12.73 -14.12
N ASP A 58 14.86 -12.10 -14.37
CA ASP A 58 15.41 -11.04 -13.51
C ASP A 58 14.46 -9.84 -13.43
N ALA A 59 13.88 -9.44 -14.56
CA ALA A 59 12.86 -8.40 -14.60
C ALA A 59 11.60 -8.78 -13.80
N ALA A 60 11.16 -10.04 -13.91
CA ALA A 60 10.02 -10.56 -13.15
C ALA A 60 10.31 -10.65 -11.65
N GLU A 61 11.52 -11.03 -11.25
CA GLU A 61 11.94 -11.08 -9.85
C GLU A 61 11.96 -9.66 -9.24
N CYS A 62 12.54 -8.69 -9.96
CA CYS A 62 12.54 -7.29 -9.54
C CYS A 62 11.10 -6.74 -9.38
N ALA A 63 10.23 -7.01 -10.36
CA ALA A 63 8.83 -6.62 -10.28
C ALA A 63 8.10 -7.30 -9.10
N HIS A 64 8.38 -8.58 -8.83
CA HIS A 64 7.78 -9.30 -7.70
C HIS A 64 8.22 -8.67 -6.36
N ALA A 65 9.50 -8.35 -6.20
CA ALA A 65 10.00 -7.66 -5.01
C ALA A 65 9.33 -6.29 -4.81
N GLY A 66 9.17 -5.50 -5.89
CA GLY A 66 8.50 -4.20 -5.84
C GLY A 66 7.02 -4.30 -5.45
N ILE A 67 6.29 -5.28 -5.99
CA ILE A 67 4.88 -5.50 -5.65
C ILE A 67 4.73 -5.98 -4.20
N ALA A 68 5.62 -6.85 -3.72
CA ALA A 68 5.63 -7.31 -2.33
C ALA A 68 5.88 -6.14 -1.36
N ALA A 69 6.85 -5.28 -1.66
CA ALA A 69 7.10 -4.08 -0.87
C ALA A 69 5.89 -3.12 -0.86
N ALA A 70 5.24 -2.93 -2.01
CA ALA A 70 4.03 -2.11 -2.09
C ALA A 70 2.88 -2.69 -1.26
N TYR A 71 2.69 -4.01 -1.30
CA TYR A 71 1.68 -4.69 -0.48
C TYR A 71 1.93 -4.46 1.02
N ASP A 72 3.16 -4.63 1.48
CA ASP A 72 3.55 -4.42 2.86
C ASP A 72 3.31 -2.98 3.32
N VAL A 73 3.61 -1.99 2.47
CA VAL A 73 3.32 -0.57 2.75
C VAL A 73 1.82 -0.36 2.92
N VAL A 74 1.01 -0.81 1.95
CA VAL A 74 -0.45 -0.64 1.99
C VAL A 74 -1.06 -1.32 3.22
N CYS A 75 -0.57 -2.50 3.61
CA CYS A 75 -1.01 -3.19 4.83
C CYS A 75 -0.86 -2.31 6.08
N ARG A 76 0.23 -1.54 6.17
CA ARG A 76 0.56 -0.70 7.33
C ARG A 76 -0.12 0.66 7.32
N LEU A 77 -0.58 1.15 6.16
CA LEU A 77 -1.28 2.44 6.09
C LEU A 77 -2.60 2.39 6.85
N PRO A 78 -2.92 3.39 7.69
CA PRO A 78 -4.22 3.47 8.33
C PRO A 78 -5.31 3.67 7.27
N ALA A 79 -6.46 3.05 7.48
CA ALA A 79 -7.67 3.32 6.71
C ALA A 79 -8.77 3.76 7.67
N ASN A 80 -9.58 4.73 7.23
CA ASN A 80 -10.71 5.18 8.04
C ASN A 80 -11.77 4.06 8.07
N LYS A 81 -12.03 3.56 9.27
CA LYS A 81 -13.11 2.59 9.50
C LYS A 81 -14.41 3.34 9.33
N LYS A 82 -15.35 2.83 8.53
CA LYS A 82 -16.72 3.37 8.48
C LYS A 82 -17.24 3.49 9.91
N THR A 83 -17.28 4.72 10.45
CA THR A 83 -18.19 5.05 11.53
C THR A 83 -19.56 4.98 10.89
N ASN A 84 -20.23 3.84 11.03
CA ASN A 84 -21.62 3.72 10.64
C ASN A 84 -22.36 4.85 11.38
N SER A 85 -22.85 5.82 10.62
CA SER A 85 -23.70 6.91 11.10
C SER A 85 -25.10 6.41 11.49
N GLU A 86 -25.25 5.14 11.85
CA GLU A 86 -26.48 4.51 12.34
C GLU A 86 -26.57 4.54 13.88
N ASP A 87 -25.54 5.00 14.59
CA ASP A 87 -25.56 5.19 16.06
C ASP A 87 -25.97 6.62 16.50
N LEU A 88 -26.53 7.43 15.60
CA LEU A 88 -26.91 8.83 15.87
C LEU A 88 -28.36 9.20 15.48
N ALA A 89 -29.30 8.25 15.53
CA ALA A 89 -30.73 8.54 15.39
C ALA A 89 -31.59 7.71 16.35
#